data_AF-A0A1B9E9M5-F1
#
_entry.id   AF-A0A1B9E9M5-F1
#
_cell.length_a   1.000
_cell.length_b   1.000
_cell.length_c   1.000
_cell.angle_alpha   90.00
_cell.angle_beta   90.00
_cell.angle_gamma   90.00
#
_symmetry.space_group_name_H-M   'P 1'
#
loop_
_entity.id
_entity.type
_entity.pdbx_description
1 polymer ?
#
loop_
_entity_poly.entity_id
_entity_poly.type
_entity_poly.pdbx_seq_one_letter_code
_entity_poly.pdbx_strand_id
1 'polypeptide(L)' 'MKKSIFYISFLLFIYSLFRFLKIIIYDYEQLTEYGFGYLVAQTTFVIVFGITAFILRPKKTTKA' A
#
# COMPACT_ATOMS: atom_id res chain seq x y z
N MET A 1 -2.82 -19.89 6.28
CA MET A 1 -1.78 -19.44 5.32
C MET A 1 -2.23 -18.21 4.51
N LYS A 2 -3.25 -18.30 3.63
CA LYS A 2 -3.72 -17.12 2.83
C LYS A 2 -4.20 -15.92 3.68
N LYS A 3 -4.87 -16.17 4.81
CA LYS A 3 -5.33 -15.13 5.75
C LYS A 3 -4.16 -14.35 6.37
N SER A 4 -3.10 -15.04 6.80
CA SER A 4 -1.91 -14.39 7.39
C SER A 4 -1.20 -13.50 6.38
N ILE A 5 -1.05 -13.97 5.13
CA ILE A 5 -0.45 -13.19 4.04
C ILE A 5 -1.31 -11.96 3.73
N PHE A 6 -2.64 -12.09 3.77
CA PHE A 6 -3.56 -10.95 3.64
C PHE A 6 -3.35 -9.91 4.75
N TYR A 7 -3.33 -10.32 6.03
CA TYR A 7 -3.14 -9.37 7.14
C TYR A 7 -1.77 -8.67 7.08
N ILE A 8 -0.69 -9.39 6.76
CA ILE A 8 0.64 -8.81 6.61
C ILE A 8 0.68 -7.81 5.45
N SER A 9 0.13 -8.20 4.29
CA SER A 9 0.07 -7.32 3.12
C SER A 9 -0.79 -6.08 3.38
N PHE A 10 -1.89 -6.23 4.11
CA PHE A 10 -2.78 -5.14 4.48
C PHE A 10 -2.10 -4.15 5.46
N LEU A 11 -1.31 -4.65 6.40
CA LEU A 11 -0.57 -3.82 7.34
C LEU A 11 0.55 -3.04 6.63
N LEU A 12 1.28 -3.68 5.71
CA LEU A 12 2.28 -3.04 4.85
C LEU A 12 1.66 -2.01 3.89
N PHE A 13 0.44 -2.28 3.41
CA PHE A 13 -0.34 -1.34 2.61
C PHE A 13 -0.67 -0.07 3.40
N ILE A 14 -1.22 -0.20 4.61
CA ILE A 14 -1.52 0.97 5.46
C ILE A 14 -0.26 1.76 5.77
N TYR A 15 0.85 1.09 6.12
CA TYR A 15 2.12 1.73 6.40
C TYR A 15 2.64 2.52 5.19
N SER A 16 2.63 1.92 4.00
CA SER A 16 3.06 2.60 2.76
C SER A 16 2.14 3.76 2.40
N LEU A 17 0.83 3.61 2.60
CA LEU A 17 -0.15 4.65 2.35
C LEU A 17 0.08 5.87 3.26
N PHE A 18 0.42 5.64 4.53
CA PHE A 18 0.76 6.73 5.45
C PHE A 18 2.02 7.48 5.01
N ARG A 19 3.06 6.77 4.55
CA ARG A 19 4.28 7.41 4.03
C ARG A 19 3.98 8.21 2.76
N PHE A 20 3.20 7.65 1.84
CA PHE A 20 2.77 8.33 0.63
C PHE A 20 1.99 9.61 0.93
N LEU A 21 0.99 9.54 1.82
CA LEU A 21 0.21 10.71 2.25
C LEU A 21 1.08 11.74 2.95
N LYS A 22 2.03 11.32 3.79
CA LYS A 22 2.95 12.25 4.45
C LYS A 22 3.73 13.06 3.41
N ILE A 23 4.27 12.39 2.40
CA ILE A 23 5.05 13.06 1.36
C ILE A 23 4.17 14.03 0.57
N ILE A 24 2.95 13.63 0.20
CA ILE A 24 2.04 14.47 -0.58
C ILE A 24 1.54 15.69 0.21
N ILE A 25 1.28 15.54 1.50
CA ILE A 25 0.67 16.60 2.30
C ILE A 25 1.72 17.54 2.89
N TYR A 26 2.83 16.99 3.40
CA TYR A 26 3.80 17.76 4.17
C TYR A 26 5.08 18.08 3.40
N ASP A 27 5.51 17.17 2.53
CA ASP A 27 6.83 17.27 1.90
C ASP A 27 6.75 17.62 0.39
N TYR A 28 5.55 17.79 -0.17
CA TYR A 28 5.33 17.96 -1.62
C TYR A 28 6.03 19.18 -2.19
N GLU A 29 6.05 20.30 -1.44
CA GLU A 29 6.76 21.52 -1.85
C GLU A 29 8.29 21.37 -1.81
N GLN A 30 8.81 20.35 -1.10
CA GLN A 30 10.23 20.04 -1.01
C GLN A 30 10.65 18.87 -1.91
N LEU A 31 9.76 18.41 -2.81
CA LEU A 31 10.10 17.34 -3.74
C LEU A 31 11.14 17.79 -4.76
N THR A 32 12.38 17.37 -4.54
CA THR A 32 13.41 17.36 -5.57
C THR A 32 13.16 16.22 -6.56
N GLU A 33 13.90 16.19 -7.66
CA GLU A 33 13.82 15.12 -8.68
C GLU A 33 14.01 13.71 -8.08
N TYR A 34 14.87 13.59 -7.07
CA TYR A 34 15.03 12.35 -6.29
C TYR A 34 13.81 12.05 -5.40
N GLY A 35 13.19 13.09 -4.83
CA GLY A 35 11.94 12.99 -4.07
C GLY A 35 10.80 12.44 -4.92
N PHE A 36 10.71 12.83 -6.20
CA PHE A 36 9.76 12.24 -7.14
C PHE A 36 10.03 10.76 -7.38
N GLY A 37 11.29 10.35 -7.59
CA GLY A 37 11.63 8.93 -7.73
C GLY A 37 11.24 8.09 -6.51
N TYR A 38 11.44 8.64 -5.30
CA TYR A 38 11.00 8.01 -4.06
C TYR A 38 9.47 7.92 -3.95
N LEU A 39 8.75 8.96 -4.35
CA LEU A 39 7.29 9.01 -4.34
C LEU A 39 6.71 7.99 -5.35
N VAL A 40 7.32 7.85 -6.53
CA VAL A 40 6.97 6.81 -7.52
C VAL A 40 7.17 5.42 -6.92
N ALA A 41 8.31 5.15 -6.27
CA ALA A 41 8.54 3.85 -5.63
C ALA A 41 7.50 3.55 -4.54
N GLN A 42 7.17 4.53 -3.68
CA GLN A 42 6.12 4.39 -2.67
C GLN A 42 4.75 4.12 -3.31
N THR A 43 4.44 4.82 -4.41
CA THR A 43 3.21 4.59 -5.18
C THR A 43 3.14 3.16 -5.71
N THR A 44 4.24 2.66 -6.28
CA THR A 44 4.34 1.27 -6.75
C THR A 44 4.12 0.29 -5.60
N PHE A 45 4.70 0.52 -4.43
CA PHE A 45 4.48 -0.34 -3.25
C PHE A 45 3.02 -0.35 -2.80
N VAL A 46 2.37 0.82 -2.73
CA VAL A 46 0.95 0.94 -2.39
C VAL A 46 0.09 0.15 -3.38
N ILE A 47 0.36 0.26 -4.68
CA ILE A 47 -0.37 -0.47 -5.72
C ILE A 47 -0.16 -1.99 -5.58
N VAL A 48 1.08 -2.46 -5.44
CA VAL A 48 1.40 -3.89 -5.36
C VAL A 48 0.78 -4.53 -4.12
N PHE A 49 0.95 -3.92 -2.94
CA PHE A 49 0.34 -4.45 -1.71
C PHE A 49 -1.18 -4.31 -1.70
N GLY A 50 -1.72 -3.25 -2.29
CA GLY A 50 -3.16 -3.05 -2.45
C GLY A 50 -3.79 -4.12 -3.33
N ILE A 51 -3.21 -4.40 -4.50
CA ILE A 51 -3.66 -5.48 -5.39
C ILE A 51 -3.52 -6.84 -4.72
N THR A 52 -2.39 -7.09 -4.06
CA THR A 52 -2.15 -8.36 -3.35
C THR A 52 -3.18 -8.57 -2.24
N ALA A 53 -3.49 -7.54 -1.46
CA ALA A 53 -4.54 -7.59 -0.44
C ALA A 53 -5.93 -7.79 -1.08
N PHE A 54 -6.23 -7.13 -2.19
CA PHE A 54 -7.51 -7.27 -2.88
C PHE A 54 -7.73 -8.70 -3.40
N ILE A 55 -6.72 -9.31 -4.04
CA ILE A 55 -6.78 -10.68 -4.56
C ILE A 55 -6.87 -11.70 -3.42
N LEU A 56 -6.11 -11.49 -2.33
CA LEU A 56 -6.10 -12.38 -1.18
C LEU A 56 -7.27 -12.17 -0.23
N ARG A 57 -8.18 -11.23 -0.53
CA ARG A 57 -9.35 -10.94 0.30
C ARG A 57 -10.14 -12.24 0.52
N PRO A 58 -10.29 -12.72 1.77
CA PRO A 58 -11.00 -13.95 2.02
C PRO A 58 -12.48 -13.77 1.62
N LYS A 59 -12.93 -14.47 0.57
CA LYS A 59 -14.35 -14.56 0.23
C LYS A 59 -15.07 -15.24 1.40
N LYS A 60 -16.17 -14.64 1.88
CA LYS A 60 -17.09 -15.32 2.79
C LYS A 60 -17.64 -16.54 2.05
N THR A 61 -17.37 -17.73 2.55
CA THR A 61 -18.11 -18.92 2.13
C THR A 61 -19.53 -18.76 2.69
N THR A 62 -20.44 -18.27 1.87
CA THR A 62 -21.87 -18.40 2.15
C THR A 62 -22.15 -19.90 2.12
N LYS A 63 -22.23 -20.53 3.29
CA LYS A 63 -22.83 -21.86 3.40
C LYS A 63 -24.31 -21.65 3.05
N ALA A 64 -24.69 -22.19 1.89
CA ALA A 64 -26.08 -22.32 1.47
C ALA A 64 -26.81 -23.30 2.40
#